data_AF-A0A759P801-F1
#
_entry.id   AF-A0A759P801-F1
#
_cell.length_a   1.000
_cell.length_b   1.000
_cell.length_c   1.000
_cell.angle_alpha   90.00
_cell.angle_beta   90.00
_cell.angle_gamma   90.00
#
_symmetry.space_group_name_H-M   'P 1'
#
loop_
_entity.id
_entity.type
_entity.pdbx_description
1 polymer ?
#
loop_
_entity_poly.entity_id
_entity_poly.type
_entity_poly.pdbx_seq_one_letter_code
_entity_poly.pdbx_strand_id
1 'polypeptide(L)' 'DVLFQQISVMRTDLNRDISARLAQVERTALRTPDDVLPALVLAATWYDDAGRESDILTRNPVPHPGFIPVEPLRVPVR' A
#
# COMPACT_ATOMS: atom_id res chain seq x y z
N ASP A 1 -26.86 -28.45 21.23
CA ASP A 1 -26.16 -27.23 21.71
C ASP A 1 -24.65 -27.19 21.45
N VAL A 2 -23.89 -28.27 21.69
CA VAL A 2 -22.41 -28.25 21.51
C VAL A 2 -21.98 -27.89 20.08
N LEU A 3 -22.65 -28.43 19.05
CA LEU A 3 -22.35 -28.14 17.65
C LEU A 3 -22.54 -26.65 17.30
N PHE A 4 -23.59 -26.04 17.82
CA PHE A 4 -23.86 -24.61 17.60
C PHE A 4 -22.77 -23.73 18.22
N GLN A 5 -22.29 -24.09 19.43
CA GLN A 5 -21.19 -23.40 20.09
C GLN A 5 -19.89 -23.51 19.29
N GLN A 6 -19.57 -24.69 18.75
CA GLN A 6 -18.36 -24.88 17.93
C GLN A 6 -18.37 -24.06 16.64
N ILE A 7 -19.53 -23.97 15.96
CA ILE A 7 -19.67 -23.14 14.76
C ILE A 7 -19.56 -21.65 15.09
N SER A 8 -20.10 -21.21 16.23
CA SER A 8 -19.99 -19.82 16.69
C SER A 8 -18.53 -19.42 16.94
N VAL A 9 -17.77 -20.28 17.63
CA VAL A 9 -16.33 -20.07 17.90
C VAL A 9 -15.52 -20.04 16.59
N MET A 10 -15.77 -20.98 15.68
CA MET A 10 -15.09 -21.01 14.38
C MET A 10 -15.35 -19.72 13.58
N ARG A 11 -16.58 -19.19 13.60
CA ARG A 11 -16.90 -17.93 12.92
C ARG A 11 -16.20 -16.73 13.54
N THR A 12 -16.10 -16.66 14.88
CA THR A 12 -15.36 -15.59 15.54
C THR A 12 -13.86 -15.66 15.25
N ASP A 13 -13.30 -16.86 15.23
CA ASP A 13 -11.87 -17.07 14.93
C ASP A 13 -11.55 -16.73 13.48
N LEU A 14 -12.42 -17.11 12.54
CA LEU A 14 -12.31 -16.70 11.13
C LEU A 14 -12.42 -15.20 10.96
N ASN A 15 -13.39 -14.55 11.62
CA ASN A 15 -13.52 -13.09 11.55
C ASN A 15 -12.29 -12.38 12.13
N ARG A 16 -11.70 -12.95 13.18
CA ARG A 16 -10.48 -12.42 13.80
C ARG A 16 -9.26 -12.63 12.90
N ASP A 17 -9.14 -13.79 12.24
CA ASP A 17 -8.08 -14.07 11.27
C ASP A 17 -8.20 -13.19 10.03
N ILE A 18 -9.41 -13.03 9.48
CA ILE A 18 -9.69 -12.10 8.37
C ILE A 18 -9.33 -10.67 8.77
N SER A 19 -9.74 -10.23 9.96
CA SER A 19 -9.41 -8.89 10.46
C SER A 19 -7.91 -8.70 10.68
N ALA A 20 -7.21 -9.73 11.15
CA ALA A 20 -5.75 -9.72 11.32
C ALA A 20 -5.00 -9.69 9.96
N ARG A 21 -5.52 -10.38 8.94
CA ARG A 21 -4.97 -10.36 7.57
C ARG A 21 -5.29 -9.06 6.84
N LEU A 22 -6.48 -8.50 7.03
CA LEU A 22 -6.82 -7.16 6.52
C LEU A 22 -6.01 -6.06 7.21
N ALA A 23 -5.54 -6.31 8.44
CA ALA A 23 -4.53 -5.53 9.13
C ALA A 23 -3.10 -5.87 8.71
N GLN A 24 -2.86 -6.57 7.57
CA GLN A 24 -1.58 -6.48 6.88
C GLN A 24 -1.35 -5.02 6.49
N VAL A 25 -0.76 -4.30 7.43
CA VAL A 25 -0.16 -2.99 7.27
C VAL A 25 0.57 -3.03 5.93
N GLU A 26 0.09 -2.29 4.93
CA GLU A 26 0.84 -2.10 3.70
C GLU A 26 2.21 -1.60 4.11
N ARG A 27 3.21 -2.49 4.04
CA ARG A 27 4.58 -2.15 4.41
C ARG A 27 4.94 -1.00 3.49
N THR A 28 5.29 0.14 4.07
CA THR A 28 5.71 1.31 3.32
C THR A 28 7.21 1.46 3.50
N ALA A 29 7.92 1.75 2.42
CA ALA A 29 9.32 2.13 2.44
C ALA A 29 9.44 3.60 2.07
N LEU A 30 10.55 4.19 2.49
CA LEU A 30 11.00 5.47 1.96
C LEU A 30 11.88 5.19 0.74
N ARG A 31 11.52 5.75 -0.40
CA ARG A 31 12.36 5.78 -1.60
C ARG A 31 12.54 7.22 -2.06
N THR A 32 13.77 7.59 -2.37
CA THR A 32 14.10 8.90 -2.93
C THR A 32 14.32 8.73 -4.44
N PRO A 33 13.68 9.52 -5.31
CA PRO A 33 13.97 9.49 -6.73
C PRO A 33 15.34 10.13 -7.01
N ASP A 34 16.01 9.73 -8.09
CA ASP A 34 17.36 10.23 -8.41
C ASP A 34 17.35 11.62 -9.06
N ASP A 35 16.23 12.01 -9.68
CA ASP A 35 16.01 13.30 -10.35
C ASP A 35 14.53 13.69 -10.27
N VAL A 36 14.19 14.93 -10.67
CA VAL A 36 12.81 15.43 -10.74
C VAL A 36 12.09 14.78 -11.92
N LEU A 37 11.32 13.73 -11.62
CA LEU A 37 10.62 12.92 -12.62
C LEU A 37 9.10 12.97 -12.42
N PRO A 38 8.30 12.74 -13.47
CA PRO A 38 6.85 12.55 -13.32
C PRO A 38 6.52 11.30 -12.49
N ALA A 39 5.41 11.35 -11.74
CA ALA A 39 4.91 10.22 -10.95
C ALA A 39 4.71 8.95 -11.81
N LEU A 40 4.25 9.12 -13.05
CA LEU A 40 4.08 8.04 -14.01
C LEU A 40 5.40 7.31 -14.34
N VAL A 41 6.48 8.07 -14.52
CA VAL A 41 7.83 7.53 -14.81
C VAL A 41 8.38 6.81 -13.57
N LEU A 42 8.18 7.38 -12.39
CA LEU A 42 8.57 6.75 -11.13
C LEU A 42 7.81 5.44 -10.89
N ALA A 43 6.50 5.41 -11.18
CA ALA A 43 5.69 4.21 -11.05
C ALA A 43 6.13 3.11 -12.02
N ALA A 44 6.39 3.46 -13.28
CA ALA A 44 6.95 2.53 -14.26
C ALA A 44 8.31 1.97 -13.80
N THR A 45 9.17 2.80 -13.21
CA THR A 45 10.51 2.37 -12.77
C THR A 45 10.47 1.54 -11.48
N TRP A 46 9.64 1.93 -10.50
CA TRP A 46 9.62 1.31 -9.18
C TRP A 46 8.70 0.10 -9.06
N TYR A 47 7.66 0.03 -9.91
CA TYR A 47 6.63 -0.99 -9.87
C TYR A 47 6.48 -1.77 -11.16
N ASP A 48 7.25 -1.44 -12.21
CA ASP A 48 7.07 -1.98 -13.56
C ASP A 48 5.65 -1.74 -14.11
N ASP A 49 4.97 -0.71 -13.59
CA ASP A 49 3.58 -0.37 -13.93
C ASP A 49 3.33 1.13 -13.75
N ALA A 50 3.18 1.82 -14.88
CA ALA A 50 2.87 3.25 -14.94
C ALA A 50 1.49 3.60 -14.34
N GLY A 51 0.53 2.67 -14.36
CA GLY A 51 -0.82 2.87 -13.84
C GLY A 51 -0.88 2.98 -12.31
N ARG A 52 0.23 2.68 -11.63
CA ARG A 52 0.36 2.74 -10.17
C ARG A 52 0.93 4.06 -9.65
N GLU A 53 0.89 5.12 -10.45
CA GLU A 53 1.28 6.47 -10.00
C GLU A 53 0.48 6.95 -8.77
N SER A 54 -0.78 6.54 -8.65
CA SER A 54 -1.64 6.84 -7.50
C SER A 54 -1.10 6.28 -6.20
N ASP A 55 -0.34 5.18 -6.22
CA ASP A 55 0.30 4.60 -5.03
C ASP A 55 1.41 5.51 -4.47
N ILE A 56 2.00 6.35 -5.32
CA ILE A 56 2.97 7.38 -4.93
C ILE A 56 2.22 8.63 -4.47
N LEU A 57 1.24 9.11 -5.25
CA LEU A 57 0.56 10.38 -5.00
C LEU A 57 -0.34 10.38 -3.77
N THR A 58 -1.03 9.27 -3.50
CA THR A 58 -2.02 9.19 -2.41
C THR A 58 -1.37 9.34 -1.02
N ARG A 59 -0.09 8.98 -0.90
CA ARG A 59 0.65 8.91 0.38
C ARG A 59 1.63 10.08 0.58
N ASN A 60 1.87 10.88 -0.45
CA ASN A 60 2.86 11.94 -0.43
C ASN A 60 2.24 13.27 -0.89
N PRO A 61 2.32 14.33 -0.08
CA PRO A 61 1.88 15.65 -0.50
C PRO A 61 2.87 16.20 -1.53
N VAL A 62 2.51 16.12 -2.82
CA VAL A 62 3.33 16.65 -3.91
C VAL A 62 2.63 17.82 -4.61
N PRO A 63 3.35 18.89 -5.01
CA PRO A 63 2.72 20.06 -5.63
C PRO A 63 2.10 19.77 -7.00
N HIS A 64 2.73 18.89 -7.79
CA HIS A 64 2.26 18.55 -9.12
C HIS A 64 2.69 17.13 -9.52
N PRO A 65 1.80 16.27 -10.05
CA PRO A 65 2.16 14.89 -10.44
C PRO A 65 3.26 14.79 -11.50
N GLY A 66 3.39 15.80 -12.35
CA GLY A 66 4.45 15.87 -13.38
C GLY A 66 5.83 16.27 -12.84
N PHE A 67 5.92 16.71 -11.58
CA PHE A 67 7.14 17.23 -10.97
C PHE A 67 7.26 16.71 -9.53
N ILE A 68 7.75 15.47 -9.39
CA ILE A 68 8.02 14.88 -8.08
C ILE A 68 9.42 15.31 -7.62
N PRO A 69 9.57 15.94 -6.43
CA PRO A 69 10.86 16.40 -5.95
C PRO A 69 11.78 15.25 -5.53
N VAL A 70 13.09 15.52 -5.50
CA VAL A 70 14.15 14.62 -5.01
C VAL A 70 14.15 14.57 -3.49
N GLU A 71 13.07 14.03 -2.93
CA GLU A 71 12.84 13.91 -1.49
C GLU A 71 12.37 12.49 -1.14
N PRO A 72 12.53 12.04 0.12
CA PRO A 72 12.06 10.72 0.53
C PRO A 72 10.54 10.59 0.43
N LEU A 73 10.06 9.72 -0.48
CA LEU A 73 8.65 9.43 -0.68
C LEU A 73 8.26 8.14 0.02
N ARG A 74 7.09 8.14 0.67
CA ARG A 74 6.46 6.94 1.24
C ARG A 74 5.76 6.17 0.15
N VAL A 75 6.25 4.97 -0.13
CA VAL A 75 5.73 4.10 -1.18
C VAL A 75 5.40 2.71 -0.65
N PRO A 76 4.33 2.06 -1.11
CA PRO A 76 4.05 0.67 -0.74
C PRO A 76 5.15 -0.26 -1.25
N VAL A 77 5.64 -1.12 -0.36
CA VAL A 77 6.55 -2.22 -0.65
C VAL A 77 5.68 -3.43 -0.96
N ARG A 78 5.67 -3.85 -2.22
CA ARG A 78 5.20 -5.18 -2.61
C ARG A 78 6.39 -6.12 -2.69
#